data_AF-A0A2H0L0M1-F1
#
_entry.id   AF-A0A2H0L0M1-F1
#
_cell.length_a   1.000
_cell.length_b   1.000
_cell.length_c   1.000
_cell.angle_alpha   90.00
_cell.angle_beta   90.00
_cell.angle_gamma   90.00
#
_symmetry.space_group_name_H-M   'P 1'
#
loop_
_entity.id
_entity.type
_entity.pdbx_description
1 polymer ?
#
loop_
_entity_poly.entity_id
_entity_poly.type
_entity_poly.pdbx_seq_one_letter_code
_entity_poly.pdbx_strand_id
1 'polypeptide(L)'
;MKNNYQAHIFGVFTAVVLVGLLSFAQSEESLRISSTTFDDGGFMPLYTAYTQEPQGFNINPHFAWSSDGDEAESYAIMMYDTHPDADNFVHWCISGIPANRRAINEGDSGVMRPSGSYEWPNSSGLLTYGGPTPPAGSGLHEYIFKFYALNVEDDLSSFVGEGRCSLESFAAAIEGKIVAEGTYTGYFGLDEDNTEIDAESAIEEYKAAAAARENAVDAVQNEQSDAPVSGETADKDEEDDDESVQVENIEPDRPLTLRERREAVLECRKDYSVARKAFHTCRQEAETDEAGNELRLRDRRANILLCRDEYNRARGVYRECVDHIE
;
A
#
# COMPACT_ATOMS: atom_id res chain seq x y z
N MET A 1 -67.49 42.31 47.24
CA MET A 1 -66.78 41.23 47.95
C MET A 1 -66.32 40.20 46.93
N LYS A 2 -64.98 40.05 46.78
CA LYS A 2 -64.19 38.85 46.40
C LYS A 2 -64.65 38.00 45.20
N ASN A 3 -63.90 38.01 44.09
CA ASN A 3 -62.83 37.05 43.68
C ASN A 3 -63.37 35.96 42.72
N ASN A 4 -62.98 35.98 41.45
CA ASN A 4 -61.82 35.30 40.81
C ASN A 4 -62.08 33.81 40.50
N TYR A 5 -62.10 33.41 39.22
CA TYR A 5 -60.97 32.82 38.50
C TYR A 5 -61.41 32.28 37.12
N GLN A 6 -60.62 32.62 36.10
CA GLN A 6 -60.71 32.09 34.75
C GLN A 6 -60.12 30.68 34.66
N ALA A 7 -60.60 29.90 33.67
CA ALA A 7 -59.77 28.93 32.97
C ALA A 7 -60.26 28.83 31.51
N HIS A 8 -59.54 29.48 30.61
CA HIS A 8 -59.64 29.28 29.16
C HIS A 8 -58.94 27.97 28.80
N ILE A 9 -59.64 27.09 28.08
CA ILE A 9 -59.06 25.89 27.45
C ILE A 9 -58.30 26.38 26.20
N PHE A 10 -56.98 26.47 26.30
CA PHE A 10 -56.10 26.70 25.16
C PHE A 10 -55.85 25.37 24.44
N GLY A 11 -56.20 25.33 23.16
CA GLY A 11 -55.87 24.22 22.27
C GLY A 11 -54.35 24.14 22.05
N VAL A 12 -53.81 22.94 22.15
CA VAL A 12 -52.45 22.62 21.74
C VAL A 12 -52.55 21.88 20.41
N PHE A 13 -52.36 22.60 19.31
CA PHE A 13 -52.05 22.00 18.02
C PHE A 13 -50.55 21.65 18.03
N THR A 14 -50.23 20.38 18.30
CA THR A 14 -48.89 19.85 18.06
C THR A 14 -48.65 19.79 16.56
N ALA A 15 -47.84 20.71 16.03
CA ALA A 15 -47.29 20.64 14.69
C ALA A 15 -46.26 19.50 14.64
N VAL A 16 -46.60 18.42 13.95
CA VAL A 16 -45.64 17.37 13.59
C VAL A 16 -44.80 17.92 12.44
N VAL A 17 -43.62 18.44 12.74
CA VAL A 17 -42.61 18.76 11.73
C VAL A 17 -41.95 17.45 11.33
N LEU A 18 -42.40 16.87 10.22
CA LEU A 18 -41.69 15.80 9.53
C LEU A 18 -40.43 16.43 8.91
N VAL A 19 -39.32 16.40 9.63
CA VAL A 19 -38.00 16.61 9.05
C VAL A 19 -37.69 15.34 8.25
N GLY A 20 -37.97 15.38 6.95
CA GLY A 20 -37.50 14.36 6.04
C GLY A 20 -35.97 14.32 6.09
N LEU A 21 -35.43 13.25 6.65
CA LEU A 21 -34.03 12.87 6.48
C LEU A 21 -33.84 12.57 4.98
N LEU A 22 -33.44 13.59 4.23
CA LEU A 22 -32.78 13.37 2.96
C LEU A 22 -31.44 12.71 3.31
N SER A 23 -31.40 11.38 3.23
CA SER A 23 -30.16 10.64 3.09
C SER A 23 -29.54 11.09 1.77
N PHE A 24 -28.63 12.07 1.84
CA PHE A 24 -27.65 12.26 0.79
C PHE A 24 -26.78 11.00 0.84
N ALA A 25 -27.07 10.03 -0.03
CA ALA A 25 -26.06 9.06 -0.42
C ALA A 25 -24.98 9.87 -1.12
N GLN A 26 -23.99 10.32 -0.36
CA GLN A 26 -22.76 10.85 -0.89
C GLN A 26 -22.13 9.68 -1.63
N SER A 27 -22.24 9.67 -2.97
CA SER A 27 -21.35 8.83 -3.75
C SER A 27 -19.97 9.40 -3.51
N GLU A 28 -19.22 8.79 -2.60
CA GLU A 28 -17.77 8.97 -2.52
C GLU A 28 -17.25 8.75 -3.94
N GLU A 29 -16.81 9.83 -4.60
CA GLU A 29 -16.13 9.67 -5.88
C GLU A 29 -14.92 8.78 -5.64
N SER A 30 -14.83 7.66 -6.35
CA SER A 30 -13.75 6.71 -6.13
C SER A 30 -12.54 7.08 -6.98
N LEU A 31 -11.37 7.18 -6.37
CA LEU A 31 -10.10 7.17 -7.12
C LEU A 31 -9.86 5.78 -7.68
N ARG A 32 -9.77 5.69 -9.01
CA ARG A 32 -9.32 4.47 -9.69
C ARG A 32 -7.80 4.48 -9.74
N ILE A 33 -7.19 3.51 -9.06
CA ILE A 33 -5.74 3.38 -8.94
C ILE A 33 -5.28 2.21 -9.82
N SER A 34 -4.11 2.37 -10.42
CA SER A 34 -3.41 1.34 -11.16
C SER A 34 -1.93 1.38 -10.80
N SER A 35 -1.28 0.23 -10.81
CA SER A 35 0.17 0.14 -10.70
C SER A 35 0.70 -0.59 -11.91
N THR A 36 1.98 -0.37 -12.16
CA THR A 36 2.74 -1.15 -13.12
C THR A 36 3.90 -1.91 -12.43
N THR A 37 3.93 -1.85 -11.09
CA THR A 37 4.90 -2.54 -10.23
C THR A 37 4.37 -3.93 -9.85
N PHE A 38 3.08 -4.02 -9.50
CA PHE A 38 2.34 -5.25 -9.19
C PHE A 38 0.84 -4.99 -9.40
N ASP A 39 0.02 -6.02 -9.43
CA ASP A 39 -1.44 -5.89 -9.53
C ASP A 39 -2.11 -5.65 -8.17
N ASP A 40 -3.34 -5.13 -8.18
CA ASP A 40 -4.07 -4.91 -6.93
C ASP A 40 -4.38 -6.25 -6.25
N GLY A 41 -4.02 -6.36 -4.98
CA GLY A 41 -4.06 -7.59 -4.21
C GLY A 41 -3.02 -8.64 -4.66
N GLY A 42 -2.00 -8.24 -5.41
CA GLY A 42 -0.87 -9.06 -5.84
C GLY A 42 0.35 -8.95 -4.90
N PHE A 43 1.38 -9.74 -5.21
CA PHE A 43 2.61 -9.76 -4.42
C PHE A 43 3.55 -8.62 -4.81
N MET A 44 4.01 -7.86 -3.81
CA MET A 44 4.93 -6.75 -4.01
C MET A 44 6.32 -7.28 -4.37
N PRO A 45 6.97 -6.79 -5.43
CA PRO A 45 8.28 -7.28 -5.81
C PRO A 45 9.33 -6.96 -4.74
N LEU A 46 10.29 -7.85 -4.53
CA LEU A 46 11.36 -7.68 -3.53
C LEU A 46 12.10 -6.34 -3.60
N TYR A 47 12.22 -5.66 -4.75
CA TYR A 47 12.87 -4.32 -4.78
C TYR A 47 12.16 -3.27 -3.95
N THR A 48 10.87 -3.46 -3.73
CA THR A 48 10.05 -2.56 -2.94
C THR A 48 10.26 -2.76 -1.45
N ALA A 49 10.77 -3.92 -1.01
CA ALA A 49 11.05 -4.23 0.38
C ALA A 49 12.28 -3.48 0.91
N TYR A 50 12.33 -3.23 2.22
CA TYR A 50 13.49 -2.64 2.91
C TYR A 50 14.34 -3.70 3.65
N THR A 51 14.43 -4.90 3.09
CA THR A 51 15.15 -6.04 3.67
C THR A 51 16.62 -6.07 3.25
N GLN A 52 17.49 -6.62 4.10
CA GLN A 52 18.90 -6.82 3.78
C GLN A 52 19.17 -8.22 3.21
N GLU A 53 18.53 -9.24 3.77
CA GLU A 53 18.60 -10.63 3.31
C GLU A 53 17.17 -11.19 3.30
N PRO A 54 16.57 -11.45 2.11
CA PRO A 54 17.13 -11.17 0.79
C PRO A 54 17.12 -9.66 0.53
N GLN A 55 18.04 -9.14 -0.28
CA GLN A 55 18.19 -7.69 -0.49
C GLN A 55 16.98 -7.09 -1.23
N GLY A 56 16.12 -6.41 -0.46
CA GLY A 56 15.18 -5.42 -0.94
C GLY A 56 15.87 -4.06 -1.09
N PHE A 57 15.31 -3.14 -1.86
CA PHE A 57 16.00 -1.87 -2.12
C PHE A 57 15.17 -0.63 -1.85
N ASN A 58 14.06 -0.80 -1.14
CA ASN A 58 13.26 0.28 -0.61
C ASN A 58 12.85 1.31 -1.70
N ILE A 59 12.48 0.81 -2.88
CA ILE A 59 11.89 1.63 -3.96
C ILE A 59 10.38 1.64 -3.77
N ASN A 60 9.77 2.82 -3.65
CA ASN A 60 8.31 2.92 -3.63
C ASN A 60 7.71 2.37 -4.93
N PRO A 61 6.57 1.67 -4.91
CA PRO A 61 5.89 1.25 -6.13
C PRO A 61 5.45 2.44 -7.00
N HIS A 62 5.28 2.18 -8.29
CA HIS A 62 4.58 3.08 -9.19
C HIS A 62 3.08 3.05 -8.88
N PHE A 63 2.42 4.20 -8.88
CA PHE A 63 0.97 4.29 -8.86
C PHE A 63 0.51 5.40 -9.79
N ALA A 64 -0.53 5.13 -10.56
CA ALA A 64 -1.25 6.12 -11.35
C ALA A 64 -2.72 6.10 -10.95
N TRP A 65 -3.36 7.26 -10.96
CA TRP A 65 -4.76 7.38 -10.55
C TRP A 65 -5.55 8.28 -11.48
N SER A 66 -6.85 8.01 -11.52
CA SER A 66 -7.85 8.83 -12.19
C SER A 66 -9.08 8.98 -11.32
N SER A 67 -9.80 10.07 -11.53
CA SER A 67 -11.01 10.47 -10.83
C SER A 67 -12.08 10.82 -11.86
N ASP A 68 -13.34 10.58 -11.53
CA ASP A 68 -14.47 11.01 -12.35
C ASP A 68 -14.95 12.41 -11.92
N GLY A 69 -14.16 13.45 -12.20
CA GLY A 69 -14.59 14.82 -11.98
C GLY A 69 -14.18 15.47 -10.66
N ASP A 70 -13.11 14.97 -10.00
CA ASP A 70 -12.63 15.58 -8.76
C ASP A 70 -12.16 17.04 -8.98
N GLU A 71 -12.60 17.94 -8.10
CA GLU A 71 -12.01 19.29 -7.95
C GLU A 71 -10.80 19.21 -7.00
N ALA A 72 -9.96 18.18 -7.17
CA ALA A 72 -8.82 17.95 -6.30
C ALA A 72 -7.76 19.02 -6.52
N GLU A 73 -7.36 19.67 -5.43
CA GLU A 73 -6.28 20.65 -5.38
C GLU A 73 -4.93 19.99 -4.99
N SER A 74 -4.98 18.84 -4.31
CA SER A 74 -3.81 17.99 -4.06
C SER A 74 -4.17 16.52 -3.86
N TYR A 75 -3.15 15.65 -3.83
CA TYR A 75 -3.27 14.25 -3.46
C TYR A 75 -2.38 13.88 -2.27
N ALA A 76 -2.79 12.84 -1.55
CA ALA A 76 -2.02 12.24 -0.48
C ALA A 76 -2.07 10.71 -0.56
N ILE A 77 -1.02 10.04 -0.08
CA ILE A 77 -0.90 8.59 -0.03
C ILE A 77 -0.40 8.18 1.34
N MET A 78 -1.05 7.20 1.95
CA MET A 78 -0.55 6.47 3.11
C MET A 78 -0.37 5.00 2.75
N MET A 79 0.71 4.39 3.22
CA MET A 79 0.91 2.94 3.23
C MET A 79 1.02 2.47 4.69
N TYR A 80 0.24 1.44 5.06
CA TYR A 80 0.35 0.80 6.36
C TYR A 80 0.15 -0.72 6.26
N ASP A 81 0.69 -1.45 7.23
CA ASP A 81 0.67 -2.91 7.32
C ASP A 81 -0.38 -3.37 8.35
N THR A 82 -1.43 -4.06 7.89
CA THR A 82 -2.56 -4.52 8.73
C THR A 82 -2.27 -5.82 9.45
N HIS A 83 -1.11 -6.45 9.22
CA HIS A 83 -0.76 -7.70 9.87
C HIS A 83 -0.74 -7.53 11.41
N PRO A 84 -1.24 -8.50 12.19
CA PRO A 84 -1.25 -8.40 13.65
C PRO A 84 0.11 -8.13 14.28
N ASP A 85 1.18 -8.69 13.72
CA ASP A 85 2.56 -8.47 14.20
C ASP A 85 3.09 -7.06 13.87
N ALA A 86 2.52 -6.40 12.86
CA ALA A 86 2.86 -5.03 12.49
C ALA A 86 2.03 -3.99 13.25
N ASP A 87 0.81 -4.34 13.66
CA ASP A 87 -0.12 -3.47 14.40
C ASP A 87 -0.31 -2.11 13.70
N ASN A 88 -0.76 -2.14 12.44
CA ASN A 88 -0.98 -0.95 11.62
C ASN A 88 0.29 -0.09 11.42
N PHE A 89 1.46 -0.72 11.31
CA PHE A 89 2.72 -0.03 11.09
C PHE A 89 2.64 0.85 9.84
N VAL A 90 2.86 2.15 9.99
CA VAL A 90 2.84 3.09 8.87
C VAL A 90 4.21 3.08 8.17
N HIS A 91 4.20 2.64 6.92
CA HIS A 91 5.38 2.48 6.06
C HIS A 91 5.69 3.74 5.25
N TRP A 92 4.66 4.49 4.86
CA TRP A 92 4.83 5.69 4.06
C TRP A 92 3.67 6.67 4.24
N CYS A 93 3.99 7.96 4.32
CA CYS A 93 3.01 9.04 4.32
C CYS A 93 3.54 10.18 3.46
N ILE A 94 2.87 10.47 2.36
CA ILE A 94 3.18 11.58 1.47
C ILE A 94 1.92 12.40 1.21
N SER A 95 2.03 13.72 1.28
CA SER A 95 0.92 14.67 1.06
C SER A 95 1.33 15.82 0.17
N GLY A 96 0.38 16.65 -0.25
CA GLY A 96 0.66 17.83 -1.08
C GLY A 96 1.13 17.47 -2.49
N ILE A 97 0.82 16.27 -2.97
CA ILE A 97 1.13 15.89 -4.35
C ILE A 97 0.28 16.81 -5.26
N PRO A 98 0.89 17.61 -6.16
CA PRO A 98 0.14 18.65 -6.87
C PRO A 98 -1.02 18.11 -7.72
N ALA A 99 -2.13 18.86 -7.81
CA ALA A 99 -3.31 18.53 -8.62
C ALA A 99 -3.04 18.26 -10.11
N ASN A 100 -1.89 18.62 -10.67
CA ASN A 100 -1.53 18.29 -12.05
C ASN A 100 -0.77 16.96 -12.20
N ARG A 101 -0.44 16.29 -11.09
CA ARG A 101 0.13 14.95 -11.07
C ARG A 101 -1.00 13.92 -11.01
N ARG A 102 -0.85 12.87 -11.81
CA ARG A 102 -1.76 11.70 -11.84
C ARG A 102 -0.99 10.39 -11.66
N ALA A 103 0.26 10.48 -11.25
CA ALA A 103 1.11 9.34 -10.96
C ALA A 103 2.27 9.72 -10.03
N ILE A 104 2.71 8.72 -9.28
CA ILE A 104 4.01 8.61 -8.63
C ILE A 104 4.77 7.48 -9.32
N ASN A 105 6.00 7.75 -9.74
CA ASN A 105 6.85 6.73 -10.33
C ASN A 105 7.61 5.97 -9.26
N GLU A 106 8.19 4.84 -9.64
CA GLU A 106 9.16 4.16 -8.80
C GLU A 106 10.33 5.10 -8.47
N GLY A 107 10.66 5.18 -7.18
CA GLY A 107 11.73 6.04 -6.68
C GLY A 107 11.34 7.51 -6.49
N ASP A 108 10.08 7.90 -6.69
CA ASP A 108 9.56 9.25 -6.39
C ASP A 108 9.32 9.45 -4.87
N SER A 109 10.33 9.17 -4.07
CA SER A 109 10.36 9.33 -2.61
C SER A 109 11.67 9.99 -2.16
N GLY A 110 11.68 10.57 -0.96
CA GLY A 110 12.79 11.32 -0.40
C GLY A 110 13.11 12.54 -1.26
N VAL A 111 14.38 12.70 -1.63
CA VAL A 111 14.84 13.81 -2.46
C VAL A 111 14.24 13.83 -3.88
N MET A 112 13.67 12.72 -4.33
CA MET A 112 13.05 12.57 -5.65
C MET A 112 11.55 12.74 -5.67
N ARG A 113 10.92 12.89 -4.49
CA ARG A 113 9.48 13.09 -4.38
C ARG A 113 8.99 14.26 -5.26
N PRO A 114 7.71 14.26 -5.69
CA PRO A 114 7.15 15.36 -6.48
C PRO A 114 7.40 16.72 -5.81
N SER A 115 7.78 17.72 -6.58
CA SER A 115 7.93 19.07 -6.03
C SER A 115 6.62 19.58 -5.49
N GLY A 116 6.63 20.18 -4.29
CA GLY A 116 5.43 20.60 -3.56
C GLY A 116 4.84 19.53 -2.65
N SER A 117 5.24 18.26 -2.79
CA SER A 117 4.83 17.22 -1.83
C SER A 117 5.62 17.30 -0.52
N TYR A 118 5.21 16.54 0.49
CA TYR A 118 5.90 16.40 1.77
C TYR A 118 5.76 14.97 2.26
N GLU A 119 6.87 14.39 2.74
CA GLU A 119 6.85 13.10 3.40
C GLU A 119 6.93 13.31 4.91
N TRP A 120 6.14 12.54 5.63
CA TRP A 120 6.05 12.59 7.08
C TRP A 120 6.93 11.50 7.67
N PRO A 121 7.46 11.67 8.90
CA PRO A 121 8.18 10.59 9.57
C PRO A 121 7.24 9.40 9.74
N ASN A 122 7.52 8.27 9.11
CA ASN A 122 6.70 7.07 9.23
C ASN A 122 6.87 6.41 10.64
N SER A 123 6.34 5.21 10.88
CA SER A 123 6.44 4.56 12.20
C SER A 123 7.88 4.28 12.66
N SER A 124 8.84 4.09 11.73
CA SER A 124 10.28 4.00 12.05
C SER A 124 10.98 5.36 12.13
N GLY A 125 10.29 6.45 11.79
CA GLY A 125 10.83 7.81 11.76
C GLY A 125 11.52 8.19 10.45
N LEU A 126 11.40 7.38 9.40
CA LEU A 126 11.93 7.69 8.07
C LEU A 126 11.06 8.77 7.41
N LEU A 127 11.70 9.77 6.82
CA LEU A 127 11.06 10.81 5.99
C LEU A 127 11.00 10.40 4.52
N THR A 128 10.85 9.11 4.26
CA THR A 128 10.77 8.50 2.93
C THR A 128 9.83 7.30 2.99
N TYR A 129 9.54 6.72 1.84
CA TYR A 129 9.06 5.35 1.77
C TYR A 129 10.00 4.43 2.54
N GLY A 130 9.42 3.60 3.41
CA GLY A 130 10.07 2.47 4.06
C GLY A 130 9.24 1.23 3.75
N GLY A 131 9.67 0.43 2.79
CA GLY A 131 8.90 -0.70 2.27
C GLY A 131 8.79 -1.89 3.22
N PRO A 132 8.22 -3.01 2.75
CA PRO A 132 8.04 -4.22 3.54
C PRO A 132 9.34 -4.70 4.19
N THR A 133 9.25 -5.00 5.48
CA THR A 133 10.31 -5.66 6.28
C THR A 133 9.66 -6.60 7.30
N PRO A 134 8.85 -7.57 6.85
CA PRO A 134 8.24 -8.51 7.77
C PRO A 134 9.34 -9.37 8.43
N PRO A 135 9.17 -9.75 9.70
CA PRO A 135 10.00 -10.80 10.30
C PRO A 135 9.96 -12.08 9.47
N ALA A 136 11.08 -12.80 9.37
CA ALA A 136 11.10 -14.11 8.71
C ALA A 136 10.13 -15.07 9.40
N GLY A 137 9.30 -15.78 8.62
CA GLY A 137 8.33 -16.74 9.14
C GLY A 137 7.07 -16.12 9.76
N SER A 138 6.89 -14.78 9.76
CA SER A 138 5.62 -14.17 10.19
C SER A 138 4.50 -14.32 9.15
N GLY A 139 4.79 -14.97 8.04
CA GLY A 139 3.83 -15.24 6.97
C GLY A 139 3.64 -14.04 6.05
N LEU A 140 2.46 -14.00 5.43
CA LEU A 140 2.12 -12.97 4.46
C LEU A 140 1.53 -11.74 5.16
N HIS A 141 2.19 -10.60 5.00
CA HIS A 141 1.70 -9.31 5.47
C HIS A 141 0.90 -8.61 4.37
N GLU A 142 -0.10 -7.86 4.78
CA GLU A 142 -0.98 -7.07 3.90
C GLU A 142 -0.64 -5.58 4.06
N TYR A 143 -0.25 -4.97 2.95
CA TYR A 143 0.14 -3.56 2.87
C TYR A 143 -0.92 -2.77 2.12
N ILE A 144 -1.64 -1.94 2.86
CA ILE A 144 -2.72 -1.11 2.33
C ILE A 144 -2.17 0.26 1.93
N PHE A 145 -2.31 0.61 0.66
CA PHE A 145 -2.07 1.95 0.13
C PHE A 145 -3.41 2.69 0.01
N LYS A 146 -3.62 3.70 0.85
CA LYS A 146 -4.76 4.62 0.77
C LYS A 146 -4.38 5.87 0.00
N PHE A 147 -5.18 6.21 -1.00
CA PHE A 147 -5.05 7.42 -1.81
C PHE A 147 -6.19 8.35 -1.48
N TYR A 148 -5.88 9.64 -1.35
CA TYR A 148 -6.83 10.68 -1.08
C TYR A 148 -6.65 11.81 -2.09
N ALA A 149 -7.75 12.22 -2.71
CA ALA A 149 -7.88 13.48 -3.41
C ALA A 149 -8.43 14.51 -2.43
N LEU A 150 -7.79 15.68 -2.35
CA LEU A 150 -8.09 16.70 -1.35
C LEU A 150 -8.49 18.01 -2.02
N ASN A 151 -9.50 18.71 -1.47
CA ASN A 151 -9.94 20.05 -1.91
C ASN A 151 -9.09 21.21 -1.36
N VAL A 152 -7.84 20.93 -1.00
CA VAL A 152 -6.89 21.94 -0.52
C VAL A 152 -5.58 21.82 -1.28
N GLU A 153 -5.08 22.96 -1.78
CA GLU A 153 -3.70 23.09 -2.29
C GLU A 153 -2.66 22.94 -1.17
N ASP A 154 -3.10 23.22 0.07
CA ASP A 154 -2.22 23.63 1.16
C ASP A 154 -1.31 22.53 1.70
N ASP A 155 -0.19 23.02 2.22
CA ASP A 155 0.92 22.28 2.75
C ASP A 155 0.55 21.62 4.10
N LEU A 156 0.23 20.31 4.08
CA LEU A 156 0.11 19.53 5.32
C LEU A 156 1.44 19.44 6.10
N SER A 157 2.53 20.12 5.70
CA SER A 157 3.78 20.21 6.47
C SER A 157 3.61 20.79 7.87
N SER A 158 2.57 21.58 8.10
CA SER A 158 2.23 22.04 9.46
C SER A 158 2.00 20.87 10.41
N PHE A 159 1.52 19.72 9.91
CA PHE A 159 1.34 18.48 10.66
C PHE A 159 2.57 17.56 10.65
N VAL A 160 3.54 17.77 9.74
CA VAL A 160 4.83 17.04 9.71
C VAL A 160 5.65 17.29 10.98
N GLY A 161 5.31 18.32 11.78
CA GLY A 161 6.05 18.76 12.96
C GLY A 161 5.58 18.22 14.32
N GLU A 162 4.46 17.48 14.41
CA GLU A 162 3.90 17.10 15.73
C GLU A 162 4.21 15.66 16.16
N GLY A 163 4.70 14.80 15.26
CA GLY A 163 5.01 13.40 15.59
C GLY A 163 5.26 12.51 14.38
N ARG A 164 5.25 11.19 14.61
CA ARG A 164 5.25 10.20 13.53
C ARG A 164 3.85 10.12 12.91
N CYS A 165 3.80 9.88 11.61
CA CYS A 165 2.59 9.55 10.92
C CYS A 165 1.97 8.26 11.50
N SER A 166 0.69 8.34 11.82
CA SER A 166 -0.19 7.26 12.24
C SER A 166 -1.49 7.37 11.46
N LEU A 167 -2.33 6.33 11.50
CA LEU A 167 -3.68 6.43 10.93
C LEU A 167 -4.47 7.59 11.55
N GLU A 168 -4.39 7.76 12.87
CA GLU A 168 -5.09 8.82 13.60
C GLU A 168 -4.60 10.21 13.19
N SER A 169 -3.27 10.45 13.25
CA SER A 169 -2.71 11.77 12.95
C SER A 169 -2.95 12.18 11.50
N PHE A 170 -2.87 11.23 10.57
CA PHE A 170 -3.09 11.51 9.16
C PHE A 170 -4.58 11.74 8.87
N ALA A 171 -5.47 10.93 9.44
CA ALA A 171 -6.92 11.11 9.33
C ALA A 171 -7.34 12.49 9.85
N ALA A 172 -6.84 12.90 11.02
CA ALA A 172 -7.08 14.23 11.57
C ALA A 172 -6.56 15.34 10.64
N ALA A 173 -5.42 15.14 9.98
CA ALA A 173 -4.85 16.12 9.08
C ALA A 173 -5.65 16.30 7.78
N ILE A 174 -6.34 15.26 7.31
CA ILE A 174 -7.16 15.30 6.08
C ILE A 174 -8.66 15.44 6.34
N GLU A 175 -9.09 15.50 7.59
CA GLU A 175 -10.50 15.61 7.98
C GLU A 175 -11.18 16.81 7.30
N GLY A 176 -12.36 16.56 6.69
CA GLY A 176 -13.14 17.57 5.99
C GLY A 176 -12.55 18.04 4.65
N LYS A 177 -11.45 17.44 4.19
CA LYS A 177 -10.75 17.83 2.95
C LYS A 177 -10.87 16.80 1.82
N ILE A 178 -11.31 15.58 2.11
CA ILE A 178 -11.39 14.48 1.15
C ILE A 178 -12.53 14.75 0.16
N VAL A 179 -12.22 14.66 -1.14
CA VAL A 179 -13.22 14.70 -2.23
C VAL A 179 -13.36 13.37 -2.96
N ALA A 180 -12.30 12.56 -2.94
CA ALA A 180 -12.31 11.21 -3.46
C ALA A 180 -11.25 10.37 -2.73
N GLU A 181 -11.51 9.08 -2.59
CA GLU A 181 -10.55 8.14 -2.02
C GLU A 181 -10.45 6.86 -2.85
N GLY A 182 -9.33 6.16 -2.69
CA GLY A 182 -9.11 4.87 -3.30
C GLY A 182 -8.15 4.02 -2.49
N THR A 183 -8.22 2.71 -2.67
CA THR A 183 -7.36 1.75 -1.99
C THR A 183 -6.65 0.89 -3.02
N TYR A 184 -5.41 0.53 -2.72
CA TYR A 184 -4.63 -0.44 -3.46
C TYR A 184 -3.92 -1.33 -2.45
N THR A 185 -3.90 -2.64 -2.67
CA THR A 185 -3.39 -3.61 -1.70
C THR A 185 -2.22 -4.37 -2.29
N GLY A 186 -1.15 -4.51 -1.53
CA GLY A 186 -0.02 -5.38 -1.89
C GLY A 186 0.26 -6.37 -0.77
N TYR A 187 0.76 -7.54 -1.13
CA TYR A 187 1.18 -8.56 -0.17
C TYR A 187 2.68 -8.78 -0.23
N PHE A 188 3.33 -8.99 0.91
CA PHE A 188 4.74 -9.38 0.95
C PHE A 188 4.99 -10.22 2.20
N GLY A 189 5.87 -11.21 2.09
CA GLY A 189 6.22 -12.11 3.18
C GLY A 189 7.50 -12.86 2.89
N LEU A 190 8.19 -13.25 3.94
CA LEU A 190 9.38 -14.09 3.88
C LEU A 190 9.14 -15.37 4.70
N ASP A 191 9.57 -16.51 4.17
CA ASP A 191 9.58 -17.76 4.94
C ASP A 191 10.66 -17.72 6.04
N GLU A 192 10.76 -18.81 6.80
CA GLU A 192 11.70 -18.93 7.92
C GLU A 192 13.18 -18.79 7.49
N ASP A 193 13.48 -19.09 6.23
CA ASP A 193 14.81 -19.04 5.63
C ASP A 193 15.12 -17.70 4.93
N ASN A 194 14.24 -16.69 5.07
CA ASN A 194 14.33 -15.41 4.35
C ASN A 194 14.22 -15.56 2.83
N THR A 195 13.40 -16.49 2.35
CA THR A 195 13.02 -16.59 0.94
C THR A 195 11.64 -15.97 0.74
N GLU A 196 11.39 -15.35 -0.41
CA GLU A 196 10.05 -14.87 -0.78
C GLU A 196 9.07 -16.06 -0.73
N ILE A 197 7.99 -15.95 0.04
CA ILE A 197 6.94 -16.97 0.11
C ILE A 197 6.31 -17.15 -1.29
N ASP A 198 5.82 -18.35 -1.64
CA ASP A 198 5.06 -18.56 -2.88
C ASP A 198 3.79 -17.70 -2.87
N ALA A 199 3.88 -16.60 -3.62
CA ALA A 199 2.95 -15.49 -3.66
C ALA A 199 1.50 -15.92 -3.92
N GLU A 200 1.28 -16.79 -4.91
CA GLU A 200 -0.06 -17.09 -5.41
C GLU A 200 -0.87 -17.89 -4.37
N SER A 201 -0.30 -19.01 -3.90
CA SER A 201 -0.89 -19.85 -2.87
C SER A 201 -1.03 -19.15 -1.52
N ALA A 202 -0.04 -18.34 -1.12
CA ALA A 202 -0.10 -17.64 0.15
C ALA A 202 -1.16 -16.53 0.15
N ILE A 203 -1.34 -15.82 -0.97
CA ILE A 203 -2.41 -14.81 -1.09
C ILE A 203 -3.79 -15.46 -1.03
N GLU A 204 -4.00 -16.60 -1.70
CA GLU A 204 -5.28 -17.31 -1.65
C GLU A 204 -5.60 -17.79 -0.23
N GLU A 205 -4.63 -18.40 0.45
CA GLU A 205 -4.79 -18.86 1.83
C GLU A 205 -5.05 -17.70 2.79
N TYR A 206 -4.31 -16.60 2.65
CA TYR A 206 -4.50 -15.40 3.46
C TYR A 206 -5.91 -14.82 3.29
N LYS A 207 -6.38 -14.67 2.04
CA LYS A 207 -7.72 -14.15 1.74
C LYS A 207 -8.81 -15.08 2.29
N ALA A 208 -8.62 -16.39 2.20
CA ALA A 208 -9.54 -17.36 2.79
C ALA A 208 -9.59 -17.24 4.33
N ALA A 209 -8.43 -17.09 4.98
CA ALA A 209 -8.33 -16.91 6.42
C ALA A 209 -8.93 -15.57 6.88
N ALA A 210 -8.71 -14.48 6.14
CA ALA A 210 -9.30 -13.16 6.41
C ALA A 210 -10.83 -13.20 6.31
N ALA A 211 -11.37 -13.79 5.24
CA ALA A 211 -12.81 -13.98 5.08
C ALA A 211 -13.41 -14.86 6.19
N ALA A 212 -12.69 -15.90 6.64
CA ALA A 212 -13.12 -16.73 7.76
C ALA A 212 -13.17 -15.94 9.08
N ARG A 213 -12.19 -15.04 9.32
CA ARG A 213 -12.16 -14.15 10.49
C ARG A 213 -13.32 -13.15 10.47
N GLU A 214 -13.58 -12.51 9.34
CA GLU A 214 -14.71 -11.57 9.19
C GLU A 214 -16.04 -12.27 9.46
N ASN A 215 -16.26 -13.44 8.85
CA ASN A 215 -17.44 -14.26 9.11
C ASN A 215 -17.53 -14.69 10.59
N ALA A 216 -16.41 -14.95 11.25
CA ALA A 216 -16.39 -15.26 12.67
C ALA A 216 -16.70 -14.03 13.55
N VAL A 217 -16.27 -12.83 13.17
CA VAL A 217 -16.65 -11.58 13.86
C VAL A 217 -18.15 -11.33 13.70
N ASP A 218 -18.71 -11.49 12.50
CA ASP A 218 -20.14 -11.38 12.25
C ASP A 218 -20.94 -12.46 13.01
N ALA A 219 -20.42 -13.68 13.07
CA ALA A 219 -21.02 -14.77 13.85
C ALA A 219 -21.00 -14.46 15.35
N VAL A 220 -19.89 -13.93 15.90
CA VAL A 220 -19.79 -13.52 17.30
C VAL A 220 -20.72 -12.34 17.62
N GLN A 221 -20.91 -11.40 16.68
CA GLN A 221 -21.90 -10.32 16.81
C GLN A 221 -23.35 -10.84 16.79
N ASN A 222 -23.61 -11.98 16.15
CA ASN A 222 -24.94 -12.61 16.07
C ASN A 222 -25.19 -13.63 17.20
N GLU A 223 -24.13 -14.23 17.75
CA GLU A 223 -24.15 -15.24 18.82
C GLU A 223 -24.15 -14.65 20.24
N GLN A 224 -24.15 -13.32 20.40
CA GLN A 224 -24.52 -12.67 21.67
C GLN A 224 -25.98 -12.94 22.11
N SER A 225 -26.69 -13.87 21.44
CA SER A 225 -28.01 -14.35 21.80
C SER A 225 -28.06 -15.75 22.43
N ASP A 226 -27.08 -16.66 22.30
CA ASP A 226 -27.15 -17.98 22.95
C ASP A 226 -25.80 -18.74 22.95
N ALA A 227 -25.28 -19.10 24.13
CA ALA A 227 -24.12 -20.01 24.30
C ALA A 227 -24.53 -21.27 25.10
N PRO A 228 -23.93 -22.45 24.80
CA PRO A 228 -22.90 -22.97 25.71
C PRO A 228 -21.75 -23.80 25.08
N VAL A 229 -20.75 -24.04 25.95
CA VAL A 229 -19.38 -24.59 25.83
C VAL A 229 -19.28 -26.12 25.71
N SER A 230 -18.31 -26.65 24.94
CA SER A 230 -17.21 -27.58 25.37
C SER A 230 -16.75 -28.57 24.29
N GLY A 231 -15.43 -28.85 24.19
CA GLY A 231 -14.88 -30.15 23.77
C GLY A 231 -13.60 -30.14 22.92
N GLU A 232 -12.45 -30.38 23.54
CA GLU A 232 -11.14 -30.72 22.92
C GLU A 232 -11.17 -32.05 22.13
N THR A 233 -10.27 -32.22 21.14
CA THR A 233 -9.21 -33.27 21.10
C THR A 233 -8.31 -33.11 19.85
N ALA A 234 -7.11 -33.68 19.95
CA ALA A 234 -5.92 -33.44 19.14
C ALA A 234 -5.63 -34.49 18.04
N ASP A 235 -4.59 -34.18 17.25
CA ASP A 235 -3.51 -35.08 16.78
C ASP A 235 -3.66 -35.79 15.40
N LYS A 236 -2.82 -35.42 14.40
CA LYS A 236 -1.65 -36.21 13.90
C LYS A 236 -1.14 -35.85 12.49
N ASP A 237 0.17 -36.03 12.37
CA ASP A 237 1.11 -35.85 11.25
C ASP A 237 0.86 -36.78 10.03
N GLU A 238 1.42 -36.42 8.86
CA GLU A 238 2.17 -37.35 7.98
C GLU A 238 3.00 -36.61 6.88
N GLU A 239 4.20 -37.15 6.65
CA GLU A 239 5.33 -36.72 5.82
C GLU A 239 5.28 -37.24 4.35
N ASP A 240 6.33 -36.85 3.58
CA ASP A 240 6.88 -37.46 2.33
C ASP A 240 6.27 -36.98 0.98
N ASP A 241 6.99 -36.76 -0.13
CA ASP A 241 8.35 -37.15 -0.56
C ASP A 241 8.89 -36.22 -1.70
N ASP A 242 10.22 -36.11 -1.81
CA ASP A 242 11.01 -35.37 -2.82
C ASP A 242 11.37 -36.26 -4.03
N GLU A 243 11.13 -35.80 -5.27
CA GLU A 243 11.69 -36.44 -6.47
C GLU A 243 12.14 -35.42 -7.52
N SER A 244 13.45 -35.41 -7.79
CA SER A 244 14.12 -34.54 -8.76
C SER A 244 14.13 -35.15 -10.17
N VAL A 245 13.71 -34.37 -11.18
CA VAL A 245 13.73 -34.78 -12.60
C VAL A 245 14.64 -33.85 -13.41
N GLN A 246 15.67 -34.44 -14.01
CA GLN A 246 16.59 -33.76 -14.92
C GLN A 246 15.95 -33.46 -16.28
N VAL A 247 16.23 -32.28 -16.82
CA VAL A 247 15.67 -31.76 -18.07
C VAL A 247 16.64 -32.01 -19.21
N GLU A 248 16.31 -32.93 -20.11
CA GLU A 248 16.86 -32.95 -21.47
C GLU A 248 15.73 -32.82 -22.50
N ASN A 249 15.90 -31.80 -23.36
CA ASN A 249 15.28 -31.56 -24.68
C ASN A 249 13.84 -31.01 -24.71
N ILE A 250 13.69 -29.74 -25.11
CA ILE A 250 12.40 -29.08 -25.40
C ILE A 250 12.38 -28.64 -26.87
N GLU A 251 11.31 -29.00 -27.59
CA GLU A 251 11.00 -28.60 -28.96
C GLU A 251 10.41 -27.17 -29.06
N PRO A 252 10.59 -26.44 -30.19
CA PRO A 252 10.50 -24.97 -30.22
C PRO A 252 9.11 -24.31 -30.28
N ASP A 253 7.99 -25.03 -30.14
CA ASP A 253 6.67 -24.45 -30.52
C ASP A 253 5.47 -24.90 -29.64
N ARG A 254 5.73 -25.26 -28.37
CA ARG A 254 4.67 -25.55 -27.40
C ARG A 254 4.54 -24.41 -26.39
N PRO A 255 3.32 -24.15 -25.84
CA PRO A 255 3.16 -23.23 -24.72
C PRO A 255 4.07 -23.65 -23.56
N LEU A 256 4.78 -22.68 -22.98
CA LEU A 256 5.64 -22.90 -21.82
C LEU A 256 4.81 -23.43 -20.65
N THR A 257 5.31 -24.47 -19.98
CA THR A 257 4.79 -24.92 -18.68
C THR A 257 5.01 -23.85 -17.61
N LEU A 258 4.27 -23.91 -16.49
CA LEU A 258 4.45 -22.98 -15.37
C LEU A 258 5.91 -22.95 -14.86
N ARG A 259 6.59 -24.11 -14.82
CA ARG A 259 8.00 -24.19 -14.45
C ARG A 259 8.91 -23.45 -15.44
N GLU A 260 8.71 -23.68 -16.74
CA GLU A 260 9.50 -23.00 -17.80
C GLU A 260 9.24 -21.49 -17.83
N ARG A 261 7.99 -21.06 -17.58
CA ARG A 261 7.64 -19.63 -17.41
C ARG A 261 8.37 -19.02 -16.21
N ARG A 262 8.35 -19.70 -15.05
CA ARG A 262 9.06 -19.27 -13.84
C ARG A 262 10.58 -19.14 -14.10
N GLU A 263 11.19 -20.12 -14.74
CA GLU A 263 12.61 -20.08 -15.12
C GLU A 263 12.93 -18.95 -16.11
N ALA A 264 12.09 -18.73 -17.12
CA ALA A 264 12.26 -17.65 -18.10
C ALA A 264 12.13 -16.26 -17.46
N VAL A 265 11.18 -16.06 -16.55
CA VAL A 265 11.04 -14.81 -15.79
C VAL A 265 12.24 -14.58 -14.88
N LEU A 266 12.78 -15.63 -14.26
CA LEU A 266 14.02 -15.54 -13.47
C LEU A 266 15.22 -15.14 -14.33
N GLU A 267 15.27 -15.56 -15.60
CA GLU A 267 16.29 -15.11 -16.55
C GLU A 267 16.14 -13.62 -16.89
N CYS A 268 14.92 -13.16 -17.21
CA CYS A 268 14.62 -11.73 -17.41
C CYS A 268 15.03 -10.87 -16.20
N ARG A 269 14.89 -11.44 -14.98
CA ARG A 269 15.23 -10.76 -13.73
C ARG A 269 16.74 -10.54 -13.56
N LYS A 270 17.62 -11.28 -14.24
CA LYS A 270 19.08 -11.14 -14.08
C LYS A 270 19.59 -9.78 -14.54
N ASP A 271 19.24 -9.35 -15.75
CA ASP A 271 19.67 -8.06 -16.29
C ASP A 271 19.00 -6.89 -15.55
N TYR A 272 17.74 -7.05 -15.19
CA TYR A 272 17.03 -6.09 -14.34
C TYR A 272 17.68 -5.95 -12.96
N SER A 273 18.17 -7.05 -12.36
CA SER A 273 18.83 -7.03 -11.06
C SER A 273 20.14 -6.24 -11.08
N VAL A 274 20.87 -6.24 -12.20
CA VAL A 274 22.11 -5.47 -12.38
C VAL A 274 21.80 -3.99 -12.46
N ALA A 275 20.85 -3.59 -13.30
CA ALA A 275 20.45 -2.20 -13.44
C ALA A 275 19.81 -1.64 -12.15
N ARG A 276 19.04 -2.46 -11.45
CA ARG A 276 18.51 -2.17 -10.11
C ARG A 276 19.65 -1.91 -9.13
N LYS A 277 20.63 -2.81 -8.99
CA LYS A 277 21.81 -2.59 -8.13
C LYS A 277 22.56 -1.31 -8.50
N ALA A 278 22.77 -1.07 -9.79
CA ALA A 278 23.43 0.13 -10.30
C ALA A 278 22.66 1.41 -9.94
N PHE A 279 21.32 1.40 -10.03
CA PHE A 279 20.48 2.53 -9.60
C PHE A 279 20.68 2.86 -8.12
N HIS A 280 20.78 1.86 -7.25
CA HIS A 280 20.98 2.08 -5.82
C HIS A 280 22.36 2.60 -5.48
N THR A 281 23.40 2.00 -6.06
CA THR A 281 24.77 2.52 -5.93
C THR A 281 24.82 3.97 -6.41
N CYS A 282 24.26 4.24 -7.60
CA CYS A 282 24.16 5.59 -8.15
C CYS A 282 23.38 6.53 -7.25
N ARG A 283 22.26 6.10 -6.65
CA ARG A 283 21.46 6.92 -5.72
C ARG A 283 22.25 7.23 -4.45
N GLN A 284 22.92 6.25 -3.85
CA GLN A 284 23.74 6.47 -2.64
C GLN A 284 24.90 7.43 -2.94
N GLU A 285 25.60 7.23 -4.06
CA GLU A 285 26.69 8.11 -4.50
C GLU A 285 26.18 9.51 -4.88
N ALA A 286 24.96 9.62 -5.40
CA ALA A 286 24.36 10.89 -5.80
C ALA A 286 23.95 11.79 -4.61
N GLU A 287 23.98 11.27 -3.38
CA GLU A 287 23.69 12.04 -2.18
C GLU A 287 24.92 12.77 -1.60
N THR A 288 26.14 12.31 -1.93
CA THR A 288 27.39 12.81 -1.35
C THR A 288 28.45 13.21 -2.39
N ASP A 289 29.35 14.12 -2.06
CA ASP A 289 30.54 14.40 -2.89
C ASP A 289 31.61 13.30 -2.74
N GLU A 290 32.72 13.40 -3.50
CA GLU A 290 33.85 12.45 -3.42
C GLU A 290 34.49 12.36 -2.02
N ALA A 291 34.24 13.35 -1.16
CA ALA A 291 34.72 13.38 0.22
C ALA A 291 33.67 12.89 1.24
N GLY A 292 32.50 12.42 0.78
CA GLY A 292 31.42 11.90 1.61
C GLY A 292 30.55 12.98 2.27
N ASN A 293 30.66 14.25 1.84
CA ASN A 293 29.82 15.32 2.36
C ASN A 293 28.49 15.38 1.60
N GLU A 294 27.39 15.67 2.30
CA GLU A 294 26.07 15.80 1.70
C GLU A 294 26.04 16.93 0.65
N LEU A 295 25.62 16.58 -0.58
CA LEU A 295 25.49 17.54 -1.68
C LEU A 295 24.28 18.46 -1.47
N ARG A 296 24.30 19.62 -2.15
CA ARG A 296 23.13 20.52 -2.15
C ARG A 296 21.95 19.81 -2.80
N LEU A 297 20.73 20.08 -2.30
CA LEU A 297 19.50 19.44 -2.78
C LEU A 297 19.32 19.47 -4.31
N ARG A 298 19.70 20.59 -4.96
CA ARG A 298 19.65 20.73 -6.42
C ARG A 298 20.55 19.72 -7.15
N ASP A 299 21.76 19.54 -6.65
CA ASP A 299 22.77 18.69 -7.27
C ASP A 299 22.45 17.21 -7.03
N ARG A 300 21.99 16.88 -5.81
CA ARG A 300 21.44 15.55 -5.47
C ARG A 300 20.32 15.15 -6.41
N ARG A 301 19.35 16.05 -6.61
CA ARG A 301 18.21 15.81 -7.48
C ARG A 301 18.63 15.58 -8.95
N ALA A 302 19.58 16.37 -9.45
CA ALA A 302 20.08 16.21 -10.81
C ALA A 302 20.79 14.85 -11.00
N ASN A 303 21.63 14.45 -10.05
CA ASN A 303 22.33 13.17 -10.11
C ASN A 303 21.38 11.98 -10.00
N ILE A 304 20.40 12.02 -9.09
CA ILE A 304 19.44 10.93 -8.92
C ILE A 304 18.48 10.83 -10.12
N LEU A 305 18.16 11.94 -10.79
CA LEU A 305 17.41 11.91 -12.06
C LEU A 305 18.14 11.09 -13.13
N LEU A 306 19.46 11.24 -13.26
CA LEU A 306 20.26 10.44 -14.20
C LEU A 306 20.25 8.96 -13.82
N CYS A 307 20.39 8.64 -12.52
CA CYS A 307 20.27 7.26 -12.05
C CYS A 307 18.90 6.66 -12.42
N ARG A 308 17.83 7.44 -12.21
CA ARG A 308 16.45 7.00 -12.45
C ARG A 308 16.15 6.74 -13.92
N ASP A 309 16.73 7.51 -14.83
CA ASP A 309 16.54 7.31 -16.27
C ASP A 309 17.14 5.98 -16.75
N GLU A 310 18.34 5.63 -16.26
CA GLU A 310 18.96 4.31 -16.52
C GLU A 310 18.16 3.15 -15.90
N TYR A 311 17.65 3.34 -14.68
CA TYR A 311 16.76 2.37 -14.03
C TYR A 311 15.48 2.14 -14.84
N ASN A 312 14.80 3.21 -15.25
CA ASN A 312 13.57 3.14 -16.04
C ASN A 312 13.80 2.47 -17.40
N ARG A 313 14.97 2.70 -18.02
CA ARG A 313 15.35 2.03 -19.27
C ARG A 313 15.44 0.51 -19.06
N ALA A 314 16.14 0.05 -18.02
CA ALA A 314 16.27 -1.37 -17.73
C ALA A 314 14.96 -2.02 -17.30
N ARG A 315 14.11 -1.29 -16.57
CA ARG A 315 12.74 -1.70 -16.25
C ARG A 315 11.89 -1.90 -17.50
N GLY A 316 12.02 -1.01 -18.48
CA GLY A 316 11.34 -1.16 -19.79
C GLY A 316 11.72 -2.47 -20.48
N VAL A 317 13.02 -2.79 -20.53
CA VAL A 317 13.52 -4.05 -21.09
C VAL A 317 13.01 -5.27 -20.30
N TYR A 318 12.99 -5.19 -18.97
CA TYR A 318 12.44 -6.25 -18.12
C TYR A 318 10.97 -6.53 -18.43
N ARG A 319 10.15 -5.47 -18.56
CA ARG A 319 8.74 -5.62 -18.92
C ARG A 319 8.55 -6.24 -20.28
N GLU A 320 9.25 -5.75 -21.29
CA GLU A 320 9.18 -6.34 -22.64
C GLU A 320 9.55 -7.83 -22.62
N CYS A 321 10.48 -8.22 -21.75
CA CYS A 321 10.87 -9.62 -21.55
C CYS A 321 9.75 -10.45 -20.90
N VAL A 322 9.12 -9.94 -19.83
CA VAL A 322 8.00 -10.62 -19.14
C VAL A 322 6.77 -10.68 -20.03
N ASP A 323 6.39 -9.58 -20.69
CA ASP A 323 5.25 -9.50 -21.62
C ASP A 323 5.41 -10.48 -22.80
N HIS A 324 6.65 -10.85 -23.17
CA HIS A 324 6.91 -11.84 -24.21
C HIS A 324 6.77 -13.29 -23.73
N ILE A 325 6.83 -13.53 -22.42
CA ILE A 325 6.70 -14.86 -21.79
C ILE A 325 5.22 -15.21 -21.54
N GLU A 326 4.39 -14.21 -21.24
CA GLU A 326 2.96 -14.37 -20.93
C GLU A 326 2.12 -14.79 -22.13
#